data_AF-A0A7S3XB91-F1
#
_entry.id   AF-A0A7S3XB91-F1
#
_cell.length_a   1.000
_cell.length_b   1.000
_cell.length_c   1.000
_cell.angle_alpha   90.00
_cell.angle_beta   90.00
_cell.angle_gamma   90.00
#
_symmetry.space_group_name_H-M   'P 1'
#
loop_
_entity.id
_entity.type
_entity.pdbx_description
1 polymer ?
#
loop_
_entity_poly.entity_id
_entity_poly.type
_entity_poly.pdbx_seq_one_letter_code
_entity_poly.pdbx_strand_id
1 'polypeptide(L)'
;TGIMKAGFAGEESVKCTFPSYVGRPKHTRVMAGATEGDVFIGAKAEELRGILSLKYPMSHGIVEHWDDMELIWRHLYSEMKVVAEEHPVLLTEAPLNPRKNREKAAEIFFETFGSPALFVSAQAVLALYASGRTTGVVLDSGDGVTHVVPVYEGFAMPHAVMRSDVAGRDVTEHLMLQLRRAGHVFHTSAEREVVRQIKEKECYLALNPQKEEQVEHDKASSQHQYRLPDGTVINLGAERFRAPEILFHPSLVGLEYPGVHELLAGSISRCDLDLRQTLFSQIVLSSGSTMF
;
A
#
# COMPACT_ATOMS: atom_id res chain seq x y z
N THR A 1 -3.76 -1.89 1.64
CA THR A 1 -3.24 -1.82 3.04
C THR A 1 -3.00 -0.41 3.52
N GLY A 2 -2.55 0.51 2.65
CA GLY A 2 -2.34 1.93 3.02
C GLY A 2 -3.49 2.85 2.63
N ILE A 3 -4.10 2.61 1.46
CA ILE A 3 -5.24 3.39 0.94
C ILE A 3 -6.41 2.45 0.70
N MET A 4 -7.60 2.86 1.12
CA MET A 4 -8.87 2.25 0.76
C MET A 4 -9.41 2.94 -0.50
N LYS A 5 -9.83 2.14 -1.48
CA LYS A 5 -10.45 2.63 -2.72
C LYS A 5 -11.84 2.03 -2.84
N ALA A 6 -12.83 2.86 -3.12
CA ALA A 6 -14.22 2.46 -3.25
C ALA A 6 -14.90 3.24 -4.40
N GLY A 7 -15.89 2.61 -5.03
CA GLY A 7 -16.66 3.19 -6.13
C GLY A 7 -17.76 2.24 -6.58
N PHE A 8 -18.54 2.68 -7.56
CA PHE A 8 -19.58 1.84 -8.15
C PHE A 8 -19.06 1.09 -9.38
N ALA A 9 -19.62 -0.09 -9.63
CA ALA A 9 -19.33 -0.82 -10.84
C ALA A 9 -19.78 -0.01 -12.08
N GLY A 10 -18.91 0.07 -13.09
CA GLY A 10 -19.17 0.80 -14.33
C GLY A 10 -18.64 2.23 -14.37
N GLU A 11 -18.14 2.78 -13.25
CA GLU A 11 -17.43 4.07 -13.24
C GLU A 11 -15.97 3.90 -13.67
N GLU A 12 -15.44 4.86 -14.44
CA GLU A 12 -14.03 4.84 -14.91
C GLU A 12 -13.03 5.10 -13.78
N SER A 13 -13.42 5.88 -12.77
CA SER A 13 -12.58 6.26 -11.64
C SER A 13 -13.26 5.93 -10.32
N VAL A 14 -12.44 5.62 -9.32
CA VAL A 14 -12.91 5.40 -7.94
C VAL A 14 -13.51 6.69 -7.36
N LYS A 15 -14.70 6.57 -6.76
CA LYS A 15 -15.44 7.70 -6.18
C LYS A 15 -14.85 8.18 -4.86
N CYS A 16 -14.34 7.26 -4.05
CA CYS A 16 -13.81 7.55 -2.72
C CYS A 16 -12.44 6.90 -2.54
N THR A 17 -11.47 7.71 -2.14
CA THR A 17 -10.12 7.26 -1.78
C THR A 17 -9.71 7.93 -0.48
N PHE A 18 -9.33 7.14 0.51
CA PHE A 18 -8.87 7.66 1.79
C PHE A 18 -7.88 6.69 2.44
N PRO A 19 -6.99 7.17 3.32
CA PRO A 19 -6.02 6.30 3.96
C PRO A 19 -6.69 5.33 4.93
N SER A 20 -6.25 4.07 4.92
CA SER A 20 -6.84 3.01 5.73
C SER A 20 -6.20 2.91 7.11
N TYR A 21 -6.35 3.97 7.92
CA TYR A 21 -5.99 3.99 9.33
C TYR A 21 -7.10 4.61 10.17
N VAL A 22 -7.12 4.25 11.46
CA VAL A 22 -8.05 4.78 12.46
C VAL A 22 -7.28 5.68 13.41
N GLY A 23 -7.70 6.94 13.52
CA GLY A 23 -7.14 7.93 14.43
C GLY A 23 -7.92 7.99 15.75
N ARG A 24 -7.22 7.90 16.86
CA ARG A 24 -7.78 8.09 18.22
C ARG A 24 -7.08 9.24 18.95
N PRO A 25 -7.77 10.10 19.71
CA PRO A 25 -7.15 11.22 20.41
C PRO A 25 -6.01 10.79 21.35
N LYS A 26 -4.85 11.46 21.29
CA LYS A 26 -3.71 11.20 22.21
C LYS A 26 -3.93 11.77 23.60
N HIS A 27 -4.59 12.92 23.69
CA HIS A 27 -4.74 13.69 24.92
C HIS A 27 -6.22 13.79 25.29
N THR A 28 -6.48 13.74 26.61
CA THR A 28 -7.83 13.93 27.16
C THR A 28 -8.34 15.31 26.83
N ARG A 29 -9.61 15.39 26.38
CA ARG A 29 -10.24 16.65 25.97
C ARG A 29 -10.54 17.52 27.19
N VAL A 30 -10.16 18.79 27.13
CA VAL A 30 -10.42 19.77 28.22
C VAL A 30 -11.31 20.93 27.74
N MET A 31 -11.44 21.18 26.43
CA MET A 31 -12.27 22.27 25.89
C MET A 31 -13.63 21.80 25.37
N ALA A 32 -14.69 22.49 25.79
CA ALA A 32 -16.04 22.35 25.23
C ALA A 32 -16.06 22.93 23.80
N GLY A 33 -16.42 22.10 22.81
CA GLY A 33 -16.43 22.45 21.38
C GLY A 33 -15.33 21.81 20.53
N ALA A 34 -14.43 20.99 21.13
CA ALA A 34 -13.53 20.14 20.36
C ALA A 34 -14.33 19.07 19.58
N THR A 35 -13.84 18.71 18.38
CA THR A 35 -14.49 17.77 17.45
C THR A 35 -15.09 16.55 18.17
N GLU A 36 -16.41 16.39 18.09
CA GLU A 36 -17.14 15.28 18.71
C GLU A 36 -16.75 13.92 18.10
N GLY A 37 -16.64 12.88 18.93
CA GLY A 37 -16.33 11.51 18.51
C GLY A 37 -14.94 11.00 18.92
N ASP A 38 -14.85 9.76 19.39
CA ASP A 38 -13.60 9.14 19.87
C ASP A 38 -12.75 8.50 18.75
N VAL A 39 -13.32 8.42 17.54
CA VAL A 39 -12.76 7.73 16.38
C VAL A 39 -12.83 8.64 15.17
N PHE A 40 -11.68 8.81 14.51
CA PHE A 40 -11.52 9.61 13.30
C PHE A 40 -10.99 8.74 12.16
N ILE A 41 -11.64 8.81 11.00
CA ILE A 41 -11.29 8.03 9.80
C ILE A 41 -11.34 8.99 8.59
N GLY A 42 -10.53 8.70 7.58
CA GLY A 42 -10.51 9.44 6.32
C GLY A 42 -9.96 10.85 6.45
N ALA A 43 -10.55 11.81 5.72
CA ALA A 43 -10.06 13.20 5.64
C ALA A 43 -9.95 13.87 7.02
N LYS A 44 -10.88 13.59 7.94
CA LYS A 44 -10.85 14.11 9.31
C LYS A 44 -9.63 13.62 10.09
N ALA A 45 -9.18 12.38 9.83
CA ALA A 45 -8.00 11.83 10.49
C ALA A 45 -6.70 12.42 9.91
N GLU A 46 -6.71 12.78 8.62
CA GLU A 46 -5.58 13.43 7.94
C GLU A 46 -5.39 14.88 8.40
N GLU A 47 -6.48 15.66 8.48
CA GLU A 47 -6.46 17.04 8.97
C GLU A 47 -5.99 17.12 10.44
N LEU A 48 -6.48 16.22 11.28
CA LEU A 48 -6.21 16.21 12.72
C LEU A 48 -5.03 15.30 13.11
N ARG A 49 -4.16 14.93 12.17
CA ARG A 49 -3.05 13.98 12.40
C ARG A 49 -2.18 14.31 13.62
N GLY A 50 -1.96 15.59 13.92
CA GLY A 50 -1.09 16.02 15.03
C GLY A 50 -1.62 15.59 16.42
N ILE A 51 -2.93 15.63 16.61
CA ILE A 51 -3.60 15.33 17.89
C ILE A 51 -4.05 13.86 18.00
N LEU A 52 -3.98 13.11 16.90
CA LEU A 52 -4.43 11.72 16.82
C LEU A 52 -3.25 10.75 16.88
N SER A 53 -3.50 9.60 17.48
CA SER A 53 -2.69 8.39 17.38
C SER A 53 -3.28 7.53 16.27
N LEU A 54 -2.54 7.43 15.15
CA LEU A 54 -2.96 6.68 13.98
C LEU A 54 -2.57 5.20 14.14
N LYS A 55 -3.53 4.30 13.92
CA LYS A 55 -3.33 2.84 13.91
C LYS A 55 -3.83 2.24 12.59
N TYR A 56 -3.03 1.36 12.00
CA TYR A 56 -3.40 0.63 10.79
C TYR A 56 -3.99 -0.73 11.18
N PRO A 57 -5.21 -1.06 10.74
CA PRO A 57 -5.82 -2.35 11.04
C PRO A 57 -5.33 -3.51 10.16
N MET A 58 -4.65 -3.18 9.06
CA MET A 58 -4.02 -4.13 8.15
C MET A 58 -2.50 -4.09 8.24
N SER A 59 -1.92 -5.27 8.39
CA SER A 59 -0.48 -5.51 8.30
C SER A 59 -0.20 -6.51 7.18
N HIS A 60 0.73 -6.18 6.27
CA HIS A 60 1.11 -7.05 5.14
C HIS A 60 -0.04 -7.70 4.36
N GLY A 61 -1.12 -6.96 4.09
CA GLY A 61 -2.28 -7.45 3.33
C GLY A 61 -3.27 -8.31 4.12
N ILE A 62 -3.01 -8.51 5.41
CA ILE A 62 -3.83 -9.29 6.33
C ILE A 62 -4.48 -8.35 7.35
N VAL A 63 -5.76 -8.57 7.63
CA VAL A 63 -6.49 -7.85 8.68
C VAL A 63 -6.13 -8.45 10.03
N GLU A 64 -5.56 -7.63 10.92
CA GLU A 64 -5.24 -8.03 12.30
C GLU A 64 -6.30 -7.53 13.28
N HIS A 65 -6.80 -6.30 13.08
CA HIS A 65 -7.80 -5.67 13.94
C HIS A 65 -9.13 -5.50 13.20
N TRP A 66 -10.06 -6.43 13.45
CA TRP A 66 -11.37 -6.46 12.79
C TRP A 66 -12.29 -5.32 13.23
N ASP A 67 -12.28 -4.92 14.50
CA ASP A 67 -13.08 -3.79 15.00
C ASP A 67 -12.76 -2.48 14.25
N ASP A 68 -11.47 -2.24 14.02
CA ASP A 68 -10.98 -1.06 13.31
C ASP A 68 -11.30 -1.15 11.79
N MET A 69 -11.28 -2.35 11.20
CA MET A 69 -11.73 -2.55 9.81
C MET A 69 -13.22 -2.31 9.63
N GLU A 70 -14.05 -2.76 10.57
CA GLU A 70 -15.49 -2.55 10.53
C GLU A 70 -15.84 -1.06 10.59
N LEU A 71 -15.14 -0.30 11.43
CA LEU A 71 -15.27 1.16 11.49
C LEU A 71 -14.87 1.82 10.16
N ILE A 72 -13.82 1.34 9.49
CA ILE A 72 -13.43 1.82 8.16
C ILE A 72 -14.51 1.55 7.12
N TRP A 73 -15.10 0.35 7.12
CA TRP A 73 -16.18 0.00 6.19
C TRP A 73 -17.46 0.81 6.45
N ARG A 74 -17.82 1.04 7.72
CA ARG A 74 -18.93 1.95 8.08
C ARG A 74 -18.69 3.36 7.56
N HIS A 75 -17.47 3.87 7.72
CA HIS A 75 -17.10 5.18 7.19
C HIS A 75 -17.22 5.21 5.67
N LEU A 76 -16.77 4.17 4.97
CA LEU A 76 -16.87 4.04 3.52
C LEU A 76 -18.32 4.11 3.02
N TYR A 77 -19.26 3.39 3.64
CA TYR A 77 -20.69 3.47 3.28
C TYR A 77 -21.27 4.86 3.54
N SER A 78 -20.88 5.50 4.65
CA SER A 78 -21.28 6.87 4.98
C SER A 78 -20.78 7.89 3.95
N GLU A 79 -19.51 7.80 3.55
CA GLU A 79 -18.91 8.66 2.52
C GLU A 79 -19.53 8.46 1.13
N MET A 80 -19.83 7.20 0.76
CA MET A 80 -20.52 6.92 -0.50
C MET A 80 -22.00 7.36 -0.48
N LYS A 81 -22.57 7.58 0.70
CA LYS A 81 -23.99 7.90 0.97
C LYS A 81 -24.93 6.80 0.47
N VAL A 82 -24.59 5.56 0.79
CA VAL A 82 -25.25 4.34 0.30
C VAL A 82 -25.62 3.43 1.46
N VAL A 83 -26.77 2.77 1.35
CA VAL A 83 -27.19 1.71 2.27
C VAL A 83 -26.59 0.38 1.81
N ALA A 84 -25.86 -0.31 2.70
CA ALA A 84 -25.19 -1.57 2.36
C ALA A 84 -26.17 -2.68 1.94
N GLU A 85 -27.37 -2.70 2.50
CA GLU A 85 -28.41 -3.71 2.25
C GLU A 85 -28.95 -3.71 0.80
N GLU A 86 -28.81 -2.60 0.08
CA GLU A 86 -29.37 -2.46 -1.27
C GLU A 86 -28.40 -2.88 -2.38
N HIS A 87 -27.11 -3.08 -2.06
CA HIS A 87 -26.08 -3.21 -3.08
C HIS A 87 -25.18 -4.44 -2.89
N PRO A 88 -25.00 -5.28 -3.94
CA PRO A 88 -23.97 -6.31 -3.96
C PRO A 88 -22.58 -5.72 -3.81
N VAL A 89 -21.71 -6.42 -3.07
CA VAL A 89 -20.35 -5.97 -2.76
C VAL A 89 -19.32 -6.82 -3.50
N LEU A 90 -18.39 -6.17 -4.18
CA LEU A 90 -17.15 -6.78 -4.65
C LEU A 90 -16.01 -6.37 -3.71
N LEU A 91 -15.41 -7.34 -3.05
CA LEU A 91 -14.27 -7.17 -2.16
C LEU A 91 -12.99 -7.71 -2.81
N THR A 92 -11.87 -7.04 -2.56
CA THR A 92 -10.55 -7.49 -3.01
C THR A 92 -9.73 -8.01 -1.85
N GLU A 93 -8.97 -9.07 -2.06
CA GLU A 93 -8.03 -9.61 -1.08
C GLU A 93 -6.66 -9.87 -1.69
N ALA A 94 -5.64 -9.91 -0.82
CA ALA A 94 -4.31 -10.31 -1.23
C ALA A 94 -4.28 -11.81 -1.60
N PRO A 95 -3.42 -12.22 -2.55
CA PRO A 95 -3.21 -13.64 -2.82
C PRO A 95 -2.77 -14.40 -1.57
N LEU A 96 -3.18 -15.67 -1.49
CA LEU A 96 -2.84 -16.56 -0.37
C LEU A 96 -3.35 -16.09 1.00
N ASN A 97 -4.41 -15.26 1.03
CA ASN A 97 -5.07 -14.85 2.27
C ASN A 97 -5.68 -16.07 3.00
N PRO A 98 -5.53 -16.22 4.33
CA PRO A 98 -6.15 -17.31 5.08
C PRO A 98 -7.67 -17.38 4.88
N ARG A 99 -8.20 -18.59 4.71
CA ARG A 99 -9.65 -18.82 4.54
C ARG A 99 -10.47 -18.25 5.69
N LYS A 100 -9.97 -18.35 6.93
CA LYS A 100 -10.61 -17.77 8.13
C LYS A 100 -10.85 -16.27 8.02
N ASN A 101 -9.92 -15.53 7.42
CA ASN A 101 -10.09 -14.09 7.24
C ASN A 101 -11.14 -13.78 6.19
N ARG A 102 -11.20 -14.58 5.13
CA ARG A 102 -12.24 -14.46 4.11
C ARG A 102 -13.63 -14.76 4.69
N GLU A 103 -13.73 -15.81 5.50
CA GLU A 103 -14.96 -16.18 6.23
C GLU A 103 -15.37 -15.06 7.18
N LYS A 104 -14.44 -14.49 7.96
CA LYS A 104 -14.74 -13.40 8.88
C LYS A 104 -15.16 -12.11 8.18
N ALA A 105 -14.54 -11.79 7.04
CA ALA A 105 -14.99 -10.68 6.21
C ALA A 105 -16.41 -10.92 5.70
N ALA A 106 -16.72 -12.13 5.22
CA ALA A 106 -18.06 -12.48 4.76
C ALA A 106 -19.11 -12.40 5.88
N GLU A 107 -18.80 -12.92 7.07
CA GLU A 107 -19.63 -12.81 8.27
C GLU A 107 -19.99 -11.34 8.54
N ILE A 108 -19.01 -10.43 8.54
CA ILE A 108 -19.26 -9.00 8.80
C ILE A 108 -20.14 -8.38 7.70
N PHE A 109 -19.88 -8.67 6.41
CA PHE A 109 -20.67 -8.10 5.31
C PHE A 109 -22.12 -8.61 5.27
N PHE A 110 -22.36 -9.87 5.63
CA PHE A 110 -23.70 -10.45 5.66
C PHE A 110 -24.45 -10.15 6.96
N GLU A 111 -23.83 -10.35 8.13
CA GLU A 111 -24.50 -10.23 9.43
C GLU A 111 -24.57 -8.79 9.92
N THR A 112 -23.48 -8.02 9.81
CA THR A 112 -23.44 -6.65 10.33
C THR A 112 -23.96 -5.63 9.32
N PHE A 113 -23.59 -5.76 8.05
CA PHE A 113 -23.98 -4.81 6.99
C PHE A 113 -25.23 -5.23 6.21
N GLY A 114 -25.67 -6.49 6.32
CA GLY A 114 -26.88 -6.97 5.62
C GLY A 114 -26.75 -6.98 4.10
N SER A 115 -25.53 -7.10 3.55
CA SER A 115 -25.30 -7.00 2.11
C SER A 115 -25.98 -8.16 1.36
N PRO A 116 -26.67 -7.92 0.23
CA PRO A 116 -27.48 -8.93 -0.45
C PRO A 116 -26.62 -10.02 -1.12
N ALA A 117 -25.41 -9.68 -1.55
CA ALA A 117 -24.43 -10.61 -2.12
C ALA A 117 -23.01 -10.08 -1.92
N LEU A 118 -22.06 -11.00 -1.77
CA LEU A 118 -20.64 -10.70 -1.64
C LEU A 118 -19.83 -11.55 -2.62
N PHE A 119 -18.94 -10.92 -3.37
CA PHE A 119 -17.94 -11.59 -4.19
C PHE A 119 -16.54 -11.14 -3.78
N VAL A 120 -15.65 -12.10 -3.55
CA VAL A 120 -14.25 -11.83 -3.17
C VAL A 120 -13.34 -12.21 -4.34
N SER A 121 -12.45 -11.30 -4.73
CA SER A 121 -11.55 -11.47 -5.87
C SER A 121 -10.10 -11.12 -5.52
N ALA A 122 -9.16 -11.77 -6.21
CA ALA A 122 -7.74 -11.48 -6.05
C ALA A 122 -7.36 -10.19 -6.80
N GLN A 123 -6.60 -9.32 -6.13
CA GLN A 123 -6.17 -8.02 -6.66
C GLN A 123 -5.46 -8.14 -8.02
N ALA A 124 -4.51 -9.06 -8.14
CA ALA A 124 -3.77 -9.30 -9.38
C ALA A 124 -4.67 -9.69 -10.57
N VAL A 125 -5.71 -10.50 -10.36
CA VAL A 125 -6.60 -10.93 -11.44
C VAL A 125 -7.40 -9.75 -11.98
N LEU A 126 -7.90 -8.88 -11.09
CA LEU A 126 -8.59 -7.65 -11.49
C LEU A 126 -7.66 -6.69 -12.23
N ALA A 127 -6.41 -6.54 -11.78
CA ALA A 127 -5.43 -5.68 -12.43
C ALA A 127 -5.12 -6.15 -13.86
N LEU A 128 -5.06 -7.47 -14.09
CA LEU A 128 -4.86 -8.02 -15.42
C LEU A 128 -6.07 -7.76 -16.32
N TYR A 129 -7.29 -7.97 -15.82
CA TYR A 129 -8.52 -7.69 -16.56
C TYR A 129 -8.67 -6.21 -16.90
N ALA A 130 -8.27 -5.30 -16.00
CA ALA A 130 -8.24 -3.87 -16.28
C ALA A 130 -7.30 -3.52 -17.45
N SER A 131 -6.25 -4.32 -17.68
CA SER A 131 -5.35 -4.16 -18.82
C SER A 131 -5.87 -4.78 -20.14
N GLY A 132 -7.05 -5.39 -20.13
CA GLY A 132 -7.65 -6.07 -21.28
C GLY A 132 -6.99 -7.40 -21.65
N ARG A 133 -6.23 -8.00 -20.72
CA ARG A 133 -5.53 -9.27 -20.94
C ARG A 133 -6.13 -10.36 -20.07
N THR A 134 -6.07 -11.60 -20.55
CA THR A 134 -6.49 -12.81 -19.81
C THR A 134 -5.30 -13.67 -19.37
N THR A 135 -4.16 -13.49 -20.03
CA THR A 135 -2.88 -14.14 -19.73
C THR A 135 -1.85 -13.07 -19.34
N GLY A 136 -0.94 -13.41 -18.43
CA GLY A 136 0.18 -12.55 -18.05
C GLY A 136 0.61 -12.73 -16.60
N VAL A 137 1.67 -12.03 -16.22
CA VAL A 137 2.15 -11.97 -14.84
C VAL A 137 1.88 -10.59 -14.30
N VAL A 138 1.25 -10.52 -13.13
CA VAL A 138 1.05 -9.27 -12.43
C VAL A 138 2.06 -9.16 -11.30
N LEU A 139 2.89 -8.12 -11.35
CA LEU A 139 3.69 -7.66 -10.22
C LEU A 139 2.91 -6.53 -9.53
N ASP A 140 2.30 -6.86 -8.40
CA ASP A 140 1.55 -5.92 -7.58
C ASP A 140 2.39 -5.55 -6.36
N SER A 141 2.84 -4.29 -6.29
CA SER A 141 3.56 -3.74 -5.14
C SER A 141 2.73 -2.65 -4.47
N GLY A 142 2.09 -3.03 -3.38
CA GLY A 142 1.23 -2.16 -2.59
C GLY A 142 1.97 -1.44 -1.46
N ASP A 143 1.22 -0.99 -0.46
CA ASP A 143 1.80 -0.39 0.73
C ASP A 143 2.36 -1.44 1.70
N GLY A 144 1.75 -2.62 1.86
CA GLY A 144 2.16 -3.60 2.88
C GLY A 144 2.71 -4.92 2.33
N VAL A 145 2.44 -5.24 1.06
CA VAL A 145 2.83 -6.51 0.47
C VAL A 145 3.17 -6.31 -1.00
N THR A 146 4.16 -7.06 -1.46
CA THR A 146 4.46 -7.21 -2.88
C THR A 146 4.22 -8.65 -3.28
N HIS A 147 3.45 -8.87 -4.35
CA HIS A 147 3.15 -10.20 -4.85
C HIS A 147 3.29 -10.28 -6.35
N VAL A 148 3.74 -11.45 -6.80
CA VAL A 148 3.79 -11.82 -8.21
C VAL A 148 2.82 -12.95 -8.43
N VAL A 149 1.80 -12.70 -9.25
CA VAL A 149 0.75 -13.67 -9.56
C VAL A 149 0.73 -13.89 -11.06
N PRO A 150 1.10 -15.09 -11.52
CA PRO A 150 0.94 -15.47 -12.91
C PRO A 150 -0.49 -15.95 -13.13
N VAL A 151 -1.10 -15.48 -14.22
CA VAL A 151 -2.49 -15.75 -14.61
C VAL A 151 -2.48 -16.27 -16.03
N TYR A 152 -3.24 -17.33 -16.25
CA TYR A 152 -3.41 -17.95 -17.56
C TYR A 152 -4.90 -18.14 -17.85
N GLU A 153 -5.37 -17.61 -18.97
CA GLU A 153 -6.77 -17.64 -19.40
C GLU A 153 -7.78 -17.24 -18.31
N GLY A 154 -7.41 -16.24 -17.49
CA GLY A 154 -8.25 -15.73 -16.40
C GLY A 154 -8.12 -16.50 -15.07
N PHE A 155 -7.33 -17.57 -15.03
CA PHE A 155 -7.06 -18.34 -13.81
C PHE A 155 -5.69 -18.03 -13.24
N ALA A 156 -5.66 -17.57 -11.97
CA ALA A 156 -4.40 -17.41 -11.24
C ALA A 156 -3.79 -18.79 -10.95
N MET A 157 -2.49 -18.96 -11.17
CA MET A 157 -1.77 -20.20 -10.89
C MET A 157 -1.21 -20.20 -9.46
N PRO A 158 -1.89 -20.82 -8.47
CA PRO A 158 -1.56 -20.65 -7.05
C PRO A 158 -0.17 -21.21 -6.69
N HIS A 159 0.30 -22.25 -7.37
CA HIS A 159 1.60 -22.88 -7.11
C HIS A 159 2.79 -21.99 -7.52
N ALA A 160 2.56 -21.03 -8.43
CA ALA A 160 3.58 -20.12 -8.94
C ALA A 160 3.47 -18.71 -8.36
N VAL A 161 2.52 -18.48 -7.43
CA VAL A 161 2.42 -17.20 -6.71
C VAL A 161 3.63 -17.04 -5.80
N MET A 162 4.30 -15.89 -5.90
CA MET A 162 5.35 -15.47 -4.98
C MET A 162 4.89 -14.24 -4.21
N ARG A 163 5.22 -14.20 -2.92
CA ARG A 163 4.87 -13.12 -2.01
C ARG A 163 6.11 -12.68 -1.24
N SER A 164 6.27 -11.38 -1.10
CA SER A 164 7.23 -10.74 -0.21
C SER A 164 6.50 -9.71 0.63
N ASP A 165 6.81 -9.71 1.93
CA ASP A 165 6.24 -8.76 2.88
C ASP A 165 7.05 -7.45 2.93
N VAL A 166 7.81 -7.16 1.86
CA VAL A 166 8.51 -5.89 1.61
C VAL A 166 7.74 -5.07 0.60
N ALA A 167 7.34 -3.86 0.98
CA ALA A 167 6.48 -2.99 0.17
C ALA A 167 6.66 -1.49 0.52
N GLY A 168 5.71 -0.65 0.09
CA GLY A 168 5.80 0.81 0.25
C GLY A 168 5.91 1.32 1.70
N ARG A 169 5.43 0.55 2.68
CA ARG A 169 5.49 0.85 4.11
C ARG A 169 6.91 0.69 4.62
N ASP A 170 7.59 -0.39 4.24
CA ASP A 170 8.99 -0.64 4.57
C ASP A 170 9.89 0.39 3.91
N VAL A 171 9.57 0.82 2.68
CA VAL A 171 10.28 1.92 1.99
C VAL A 171 10.16 3.22 2.80
N THR A 172 8.98 3.47 3.37
CA THR A 172 8.75 4.64 4.22
C THR A 172 9.56 4.55 5.51
N GLU A 173 9.63 3.38 6.15
CA GLU A 173 10.44 3.17 7.36
C GLU A 173 11.94 3.28 7.09
N HIS A 174 12.40 2.76 5.95
CA HIS A 174 13.78 2.90 5.53
C HIS A 174 14.14 4.37 5.26
N LEU A 175 13.25 5.11 4.58
CA LEU A 175 13.45 6.55 4.37
C LEU A 175 13.52 7.30 5.70
N MET A 176 12.66 6.97 6.67
CA MET A 176 12.76 7.54 8.03
C MET A 176 14.11 7.26 8.69
N LEU A 177 14.67 6.06 8.51
CA LEU A 177 15.99 5.70 9.05
C LEU A 177 17.11 6.48 8.37
N GLN A 178 17.05 6.67 7.04
CA GLN A 178 18.04 7.44 6.30
C GLN A 178 17.98 8.93 6.65
N LEU A 179 16.77 9.51 6.74
CA LEU A 179 16.56 10.88 7.22
C LEU A 179 17.11 11.08 8.65
N ARG A 180 16.95 10.08 9.52
CA ARG A 180 17.53 10.11 10.87
C ARG A 180 19.06 10.14 10.83
N ARG A 181 19.70 9.43 9.90
CA ARG A 181 21.17 9.48 9.70
C ARG A 181 21.63 10.85 9.18
N ALA A 182 20.81 11.53 8.38
CA ALA A 182 21.05 12.90 7.92
C ALA A 182 20.80 13.97 9.00
N GLY A 183 20.25 13.60 10.16
CA GLY A 183 20.01 14.49 11.30
C GLY A 183 18.55 14.94 11.46
N HIS A 184 17.63 14.49 10.61
CA HIS A 184 16.20 14.77 10.71
C HIS A 184 15.47 13.64 11.44
N VAL A 185 14.95 13.93 12.63
CA VAL A 185 14.34 12.89 13.48
C VAL A 185 12.82 12.98 13.46
N PHE A 186 12.20 11.91 12.99
CA PHE A 186 10.75 11.70 13.01
C PHE A 186 10.42 10.53 13.96
N HIS A 187 9.56 10.79 14.95
CA HIS A 187 9.16 9.84 16.00
C HIS A 187 7.66 9.53 15.99
N THR A 188 6.81 10.49 15.62
CA THR A 188 5.36 10.32 15.78
C THR A 188 4.72 9.63 14.58
N SER A 189 3.57 8.99 14.79
CA SER A 189 2.78 8.38 13.70
C SER A 189 2.28 9.41 12.68
N ALA A 190 2.10 10.67 13.10
CA ALA A 190 1.76 11.77 12.21
C ALA A 190 2.94 12.21 11.34
N GLU A 191 4.15 12.22 11.90
CA GLU A 191 5.38 12.51 11.16
C GLU A 191 5.72 11.40 10.16
N ARG A 192 5.45 10.14 10.50
CA ARG A 192 5.57 9.03 9.55
C ARG A 192 4.76 9.26 8.27
N GLU A 193 3.59 9.88 8.39
CA GLU A 193 2.76 10.24 7.24
C GLU A 193 3.37 11.35 6.39
N VAL A 194 4.10 12.28 7.01
CA VAL A 194 4.88 13.30 6.29
C VAL A 194 6.00 12.63 5.49
N VAL A 195 6.67 11.62 6.07
CA VAL A 195 7.71 10.86 5.35
C VAL A 195 7.12 10.05 4.20
N ARG A 196 5.90 9.52 4.32
CA ARG A 196 5.17 8.91 3.19
C ARG A 196 4.96 9.93 2.05
N GLN A 197 4.58 11.17 2.37
CA GLN A 197 4.41 12.23 1.37
C GLN A 197 5.75 12.63 0.70
N ILE A 198 6.85 12.65 1.46
CA ILE A 198 8.19 12.88 0.91
C ILE A 198 8.55 11.76 -0.07
N LYS A 199 8.33 10.50 0.34
CA LYS A 199 8.56 9.33 -0.51
C LYS A 199 7.82 9.44 -1.84
N GLU A 200 6.54 9.82 -1.82
CA GLU A 200 5.72 9.89 -3.04
C GLU A 200 6.09 11.05 -3.97
N LYS A 201 6.67 12.13 -3.45
CA LYS A 201 7.02 13.32 -4.25
C LYS A 201 8.46 13.34 -4.73
N GLU A 202 9.37 12.84 -3.90
CA GLU A 202 10.80 13.07 -4.07
C GLU A 202 11.60 11.80 -4.39
N CYS A 203 11.14 10.60 -3.99
CA CYS A 203 11.88 9.38 -4.28
C CYS A 203 11.76 8.96 -5.75
N TYR A 204 12.83 8.34 -6.25
CA TYR A 204 12.90 7.80 -7.60
C TYR A 204 13.81 6.56 -7.61
N LEU A 205 13.64 5.66 -8.57
CA LEU A 205 14.53 4.51 -8.74
C LEU A 205 15.72 4.83 -9.66
N ALA A 206 16.93 4.59 -9.15
CA ALA A 206 18.17 4.69 -9.90
C ALA A 206 18.38 3.44 -10.78
N LEU A 207 18.75 3.62 -12.05
CA LEU A 207 19.11 2.51 -12.95
C LEU A 207 20.39 1.79 -12.51
N ASN A 208 21.35 2.55 -11.95
CA ASN A 208 22.61 2.03 -11.45
C ASN A 208 22.95 2.77 -10.14
N PRO A 209 22.58 2.22 -8.97
CA PRO A 209 22.72 2.93 -7.69
C PRO A 209 24.18 3.29 -7.39
N GLN A 210 25.14 2.45 -7.78
CA GLN A 210 26.57 2.69 -7.57
C GLN A 210 27.11 3.91 -8.33
N LYS A 211 26.62 4.13 -9.56
CA LYS A 211 27.04 5.28 -10.38
C LYS A 211 26.40 6.57 -9.87
N GLU A 212 25.13 6.48 -9.48
CA GLU A 212 24.39 7.60 -8.89
C GLU A 212 25.05 8.06 -7.59
N GLU A 213 25.47 7.12 -6.74
CA GLU A 213 26.18 7.42 -5.50
C GLU A 213 27.51 8.15 -5.71
N GLN A 214 28.28 7.77 -6.74
CA GLN A 214 29.51 8.47 -7.11
C GLN A 214 29.23 9.90 -7.59
N VAL A 215 28.21 10.06 -8.44
CA VAL A 215 27.81 11.37 -8.96
C VAL A 215 27.29 12.28 -7.85
N GLU A 216 26.57 11.75 -6.87
CA GLU A 216 26.07 12.52 -5.73
C GLU A 216 27.20 12.95 -4.78
N HIS A 217 28.21 12.08 -4.59
CA HIS A 217 29.40 12.41 -3.80
C HIS A 217 30.21 13.55 -4.46
N ASP A 218 30.24 13.60 -5.80
CA ASP A 218 30.89 14.67 -6.55
C ASP A 218 30.03 15.94 -6.64
N LYS A 219 28.70 15.82 -6.65
CA LYS A 219 27.71 16.91 -6.65
C LYS A 219 27.29 17.29 -5.23
N ALA A 220 28.21 17.80 -4.42
CA ALA A 220 27.90 18.36 -3.09
C ALA A 220 26.89 19.55 -3.10
N SER A 221 26.42 20.00 -4.28
CA SER A 221 25.59 21.19 -4.47
C SER A 221 24.16 20.96 -4.97
N SER A 222 23.74 19.76 -5.38
CA SER A 222 22.35 19.50 -5.79
C SER A 222 21.49 18.97 -4.63
N GLN A 223 21.44 19.73 -3.53
CA GLN A 223 20.55 19.43 -2.43
C GLN A 223 19.12 19.81 -2.80
N HIS A 224 18.21 18.83 -2.89
CA HIS A 224 16.81 19.09 -3.17
C HIS A 224 16.10 19.53 -1.90
N GLN A 225 15.57 20.75 -1.92
CA GLN A 225 14.89 21.34 -0.79
C GLN A 225 13.42 20.93 -0.76
N TYR A 226 12.99 20.28 0.32
CA TYR A 226 11.59 19.95 0.57
C TYR A 226 11.07 20.75 1.77
N ARG A 227 9.92 21.40 1.62
CA ARG A 227 9.30 22.18 2.70
C ARG A 227 8.32 21.31 3.49
N LEU A 228 8.61 21.14 4.78
CA LEU A 228 7.75 20.45 5.73
C LEU A 228 6.49 21.28 6.07
N PRO A 229 5.44 20.64 6.61
CA PRO A 229 4.19 21.31 6.97
C PRO A 229 4.32 22.40 8.05
N ASP A 230 5.36 22.33 8.87
CA ASP A 230 5.73 23.35 9.87
C ASP A 230 6.44 24.57 9.26
N GLY A 231 6.79 24.50 7.96
CA GLY A 231 7.52 25.52 7.24
C GLY A 231 9.03 25.31 7.21
N THR A 232 9.56 24.32 7.95
CA THR A 232 10.98 23.97 7.96
C THR A 232 11.37 23.40 6.59
N VAL A 233 12.56 23.75 6.09
CA VAL A 233 13.08 23.20 4.83
C VAL A 233 14.11 22.13 5.17
N ILE A 234 13.93 20.94 4.61
CA ILE A 234 14.87 19.82 4.70
C ILE A 234 15.59 19.65 3.37
N ASN A 235 16.85 19.23 3.43
CA ASN A 235 17.68 19.00 2.26
C ASN A 235 17.78 17.50 2.02
N LEU A 236 17.15 17.03 0.94
CA LEU A 236 17.19 15.64 0.52
C LEU A 236 18.30 15.44 -0.50
N GLY A 237 19.14 14.44 -0.25
CA GLY A 237 20.18 13.98 -1.19
C GLY A 237 19.98 12.52 -1.56
N ALA A 238 20.99 11.69 -1.30
CA ALA A 238 21.04 10.28 -1.72
C ALA A 238 19.94 9.40 -1.11
N GLU A 239 19.29 9.86 -0.04
CA GLU A 239 18.13 9.20 0.58
C GLU A 239 17.00 8.94 -0.42
N ARG A 240 16.85 9.81 -1.43
CA ARG A 240 15.76 9.77 -2.41
C ARG A 240 15.77 8.50 -3.26
N PHE A 241 16.96 8.08 -3.70
CA PHE A 241 17.11 6.86 -4.52
C PHE A 241 17.48 5.64 -3.69
N ARG A 242 18.13 5.81 -2.52
CA ARG A 242 18.44 4.69 -1.61
C ARG A 242 17.20 4.09 -0.96
N ALA A 243 16.16 4.90 -0.71
CA ALA A 243 14.94 4.42 -0.08
C ALA A 243 14.19 3.34 -0.88
N PRO A 244 13.86 3.54 -2.17
CA PRO A 244 13.15 2.53 -2.95
C PRO A 244 14.05 1.32 -3.34
N GLU A 245 15.37 1.43 -3.20
CA GLU A 245 16.32 0.33 -3.49
C GLU A 245 16.06 -0.94 -2.67
N ILE A 246 15.42 -0.81 -1.49
CA ILE A 246 15.08 -1.96 -0.65
C ILE A 246 14.11 -2.93 -1.33
N LEU A 247 13.36 -2.49 -2.35
CA LEU A 247 12.48 -3.37 -3.14
C LEU A 247 13.30 -4.34 -3.99
N PHE A 248 14.50 -3.94 -4.41
CA PHE A 248 15.42 -4.75 -5.20
C PHE A 248 16.42 -5.49 -4.31
N HIS A 249 16.85 -4.86 -3.22
CA HIS A 249 17.82 -5.40 -2.27
C HIS A 249 17.29 -5.33 -0.83
N PRO A 250 16.37 -6.22 -0.42
CA PRO A 250 15.83 -6.26 0.95
C PRO A 250 16.89 -6.42 2.05
N SER A 251 18.05 -6.99 1.71
CA SER A 251 19.20 -7.15 2.60
C SER A 251 19.68 -5.83 3.23
N LEU A 252 19.41 -4.67 2.61
CA LEU A 252 19.72 -3.34 3.15
C LEU A 252 18.99 -3.04 4.46
N VAL A 253 17.85 -3.69 4.70
CA VAL A 253 17.05 -3.59 5.93
C VAL A 253 17.26 -4.82 6.83
N GLY A 254 18.18 -5.72 6.46
CA GLY A 254 18.41 -6.98 7.17
C GLY A 254 17.32 -8.02 6.93
N LEU A 255 16.55 -7.89 5.83
CA LEU A 255 15.54 -8.88 5.45
C LEU A 255 16.10 -9.82 4.39
N GLU A 256 15.89 -11.12 4.56
CA GLU A 256 16.35 -12.18 3.64
C GLU A 256 15.34 -12.48 2.53
N TYR A 257 14.44 -11.54 2.23
CA TYR A 257 13.52 -11.68 1.10
C TYR A 257 14.26 -11.47 -0.23
N PRO A 258 13.87 -12.18 -1.29
CA PRO A 258 14.37 -11.91 -2.64
C PRO A 258 13.82 -10.57 -3.13
N GLY A 259 14.57 -9.92 -4.03
CA GLY A 259 14.16 -8.67 -4.65
C GLY A 259 12.94 -8.84 -5.58
N VAL A 260 12.24 -7.75 -5.90
CA VAL A 260 11.08 -7.78 -6.81
C VAL A 260 11.37 -8.38 -8.19
N HIS A 261 12.58 -8.16 -8.70
CA HIS A 261 13.03 -8.73 -9.97
C HIS A 261 13.26 -10.25 -9.89
N GLU A 262 13.80 -10.74 -8.77
CA GLU A 262 13.98 -12.17 -8.50
C GLU A 262 12.66 -12.87 -8.23
N LEU A 263 11.73 -12.23 -7.51
CA LEU A 263 10.36 -12.72 -7.31
C LEU A 263 9.65 -12.92 -8.65
N LEU A 264 9.80 -11.96 -9.57
CA LEU A 264 9.20 -12.03 -10.88
C LEU A 264 9.78 -13.19 -11.70
N ALA A 265 11.10 -13.27 -11.78
CA ALA A 265 11.79 -14.35 -12.49
C ALA A 265 11.50 -15.73 -11.87
N GLY A 266 11.45 -15.80 -10.54
CA GLY A 266 11.15 -17.00 -9.78
C GLY A 266 9.71 -17.49 -10.00
N SER A 267 8.74 -16.57 -10.05
CA SER A 267 7.33 -16.90 -10.31
C SER A 267 7.16 -17.48 -11.72
N ILE A 268 7.77 -16.85 -12.73
CA ILE A 268 7.74 -17.35 -14.11
C ILE A 268 8.46 -18.70 -14.22
N SER A 269 9.58 -18.87 -13.52
CA SER A 269 10.34 -20.13 -13.51
C SER A 269 9.59 -21.29 -12.85
N ARG A 270 8.60 -21.02 -11.99
CA ARG A 270 7.72 -22.04 -11.40
C ARG A 270 6.57 -22.44 -12.32
N CYS A 271 6.30 -21.66 -13.37
CA CYS A 271 5.30 -21.99 -14.37
C CYS A 271 5.84 -22.99 -15.41
N ASP A 272 4.92 -23.64 -16.12
CA ASP A 272 5.22 -24.57 -17.21
C ASP A 272 6.07 -23.90 -18.30
N LEU A 273 7.00 -24.67 -18.89
CA LEU A 273 7.98 -24.18 -19.85
C LEU A 273 7.33 -23.46 -21.04
N ASP A 274 6.23 -23.99 -21.54
CA ASP A 274 5.50 -23.46 -22.70
C ASP A 274 4.88 -22.09 -22.41
N LEU A 275 4.54 -21.83 -21.15
CA LEU A 275 3.92 -20.57 -20.73
C LEU A 275 4.96 -19.47 -20.52
N ARG A 276 6.21 -19.80 -20.21
CA ARG A 276 7.21 -18.80 -19.77
C ARG A 276 7.44 -17.69 -20.77
N GLN A 277 7.50 -18.01 -22.07
CA GLN A 277 7.69 -17.01 -23.12
C GLN A 277 6.54 -16.00 -23.16
N THR A 278 5.30 -16.49 -23.02
CA THR A 278 4.11 -15.62 -22.99
C THR A 278 4.09 -14.76 -21.73
N LEU A 279 4.40 -15.34 -20.58
CA LEU A 279 4.47 -14.66 -19.28
C LEU A 279 5.55 -13.56 -19.26
N PHE A 280 6.75 -13.81 -19.81
CA PHE A 280 7.79 -12.78 -19.93
C PHE A 280 7.39 -11.63 -20.87
N SER A 281 6.61 -11.93 -21.91
CA SER A 281 6.13 -10.89 -22.83
C SER A 281 5.00 -10.02 -22.25
N GLN A 282 4.35 -10.48 -21.17
CA GLN A 282 3.15 -9.89 -20.60
C GLN A 282 3.32 -9.67 -19.10
N ILE A 283 4.24 -8.79 -18.72
CA ILE A 283 4.40 -8.33 -17.34
C ILE A 283 3.55 -7.07 -17.15
N VAL A 284 2.59 -7.14 -16.24
CA VAL A 284 1.73 -6.02 -15.85
C VAL A 284 2.15 -5.55 -14.46
N LEU A 285 2.45 -4.26 -14.33
CA LEU A 285 2.76 -3.63 -13.06
C LEU A 285 1.46 -3.07 -12.45
N SER A 286 1.28 -3.24 -11.15
CA SER A 286 0.13 -2.70 -10.43
C SER A 286 0.52 -2.12 -9.07
N SER A 287 -0.36 -1.25 -8.58
CA SER A 287 -0.29 -0.54 -7.29
C SER A 287 0.72 0.60 -7.17
N GLY A 288 0.68 1.30 -6.03
CA GLY A 288 1.35 2.59 -5.84
C GLY A 288 2.87 2.50 -5.71
N SER A 289 3.42 1.39 -5.24
CA SER A 289 4.88 1.25 -5.08
C SER A 289 5.60 0.85 -6.38
N THR A 290 4.88 0.69 -7.49
CA THR A 290 5.49 0.58 -8.82
C THR A 290 5.60 1.93 -9.54
N MET A 291 5.23 3.04 -8.90
CA MET A 291 5.24 4.39 -9.49
C MET A 291 6.54 5.19 -9.24
N PHE A 292 7.57 4.56 -8.66
CA PHE A 292 8.88 5.15 -8.41
C PHE A 292 9.74 5.35 -9.66
#